data_AF-A0A7S3AFA1-F1
#
_entry.id   AF-A0A7S3AFA1-F1
#
_cell.length_a   1.000
_cell.length_b   1.000
_cell.length_c   1.000
_cell.angle_alpha   90.00
_cell.angle_beta   90.00
_cell.angle_gamma   90.00
#
_symmetry.space_group_name_H-M   'P 1'
#
loop_
_entity.id
_entity.type
_entity.pdbx_description
1 polymer ?
#
loop_
_entity_poly.entity_id
_entity_poly.type
_entity_poly.pdbx_seq_one_letter_code
_entity_poly.pdbx_strand_id
1 'polypeptide(L)'
;MSVRANGAPSPDMSRGVWEVAVGGAWQPVPFVACREAAAAELPPPAVVRMEGATGSADKWNGLYKLQPGKVVKDRPVWQAEGPHAQYLAYNGFAWMVQGEASLGSGSGFMTVQDTGATPDLCKSAWSAPADGAWQPQPGVKCVALDQQFV
;
A
#
# COMPACT_ATOMS: atom_id res chain seq x y z
N MET A 1 -0.50 -28.17 -15.97
CA MET A 1 0.11 -27.30 -17.00
C MET A 1 1.39 -26.77 -16.40
N SER A 2 2.52 -26.97 -17.06
CA SER A 2 3.84 -26.58 -16.55
C SER A 2 4.49 -25.65 -17.57
N VAL A 3 5.17 -24.61 -17.08
CA VAL A 3 5.78 -23.56 -17.90
C VAL A 3 7.26 -23.46 -17.52
N ARG A 4 8.15 -23.31 -18.51
CA ARG A 4 9.61 -23.20 -18.27
C ARG A 4 10.24 -22.10 -19.11
N ALA A 5 11.25 -21.45 -18.55
CA ALA A 5 12.16 -20.54 -19.23
C ALA A 5 13.48 -21.26 -19.54
N ASN A 6 14.11 -20.94 -20.67
CA ASN A 6 15.38 -21.56 -21.07
C ASN A 6 16.54 -20.61 -20.77
N GLY A 7 17.52 -21.06 -19.97
CA GLY A 7 18.82 -20.38 -19.80
C GLY A 7 18.87 -19.13 -18.91
N ALA A 8 17.90 -18.94 -17.99
CA ALA A 8 17.91 -17.79 -17.08
C ALA A 8 18.00 -18.22 -15.60
N PRO A 9 18.74 -17.47 -14.76
CA PRO A 9 18.84 -17.75 -13.32
C PRO A 9 17.54 -17.47 -12.55
N SER A 10 16.62 -16.69 -13.13
CA SER A 10 15.29 -16.43 -12.60
C SER A 10 14.27 -16.18 -13.74
N PRO A 11 12.96 -16.41 -13.50
CA PRO A 11 11.88 -16.15 -14.46
C PRO A 11 11.92 -14.77 -15.12
N ASP A 12 12.08 -13.72 -14.33
CA ASP A 12 12.08 -12.30 -14.74
C ASP A 12 13.29 -11.94 -15.60
N MET A 13 14.39 -12.70 -15.48
CA MET A 13 15.59 -12.54 -16.30
C MET A 13 15.57 -13.34 -17.60
N SER A 14 14.50 -14.11 -17.87
CA SER A 14 14.38 -14.87 -19.10
C SER A 14 14.27 -13.96 -20.32
N ARG A 15 15.32 -13.96 -21.14
CA ARG A 15 15.32 -13.36 -22.48
C ARG A 15 14.88 -14.35 -23.57
N GLY A 16 14.68 -15.61 -23.22
CA GLY A 16 14.24 -16.68 -24.12
C GLY A 16 12.72 -16.81 -24.19
N VAL A 17 12.24 -17.41 -25.27
CA VAL A 17 10.83 -17.79 -25.43
C VAL A 17 10.48 -18.86 -24.40
N TRP A 18 9.47 -18.58 -23.57
CA TRP A 18 8.95 -19.53 -22.61
C TRP A 18 8.25 -20.70 -23.31
N GLU A 19 8.21 -21.87 -22.68
CA GLU A 19 7.53 -23.06 -23.23
C GLU A 19 6.50 -23.61 -22.25
N VAL A 20 5.40 -24.16 -22.77
CA VAL A 20 4.34 -24.80 -22.00
C VAL A 20 4.15 -26.26 -22.40
N ALA A 21 3.91 -27.13 -21.43
CA ALA A 21 3.63 -28.54 -21.68
C ALA A 21 2.17 -28.76 -22.11
N VAL A 22 1.96 -29.18 -23.36
CA VAL A 22 0.66 -29.52 -23.95
C VAL A 22 0.73 -30.96 -24.49
N GLY A 23 -0.06 -31.87 -23.92
CA GLY A 23 -0.08 -33.28 -24.37
C GLY A 23 1.26 -34.01 -24.25
N GLY A 24 2.13 -33.60 -23.32
CA GLY A 24 3.46 -34.18 -23.12
C GLY A 24 4.57 -33.59 -24.00
N ALA A 25 4.25 -32.66 -24.90
CA ALA A 25 5.22 -31.90 -25.69
C ALA A 25 5.36 -30.46 -25.16
N TRP A 26 6.58 -29.92 -25.21
CA TRP A 26 6.85 -28.52 -24.90
C TRP A 26 6.61 -27.67 -26.15
N GLN A 27 5.74 -26.67 -26.04
CA GLN A 27 5.41 -25.74 -27.12
C GLN A 27 5.84 -24.31 -26.74
N PRO A 28 6.52 -23.58 -27.64
CA PRO A 28 6.94 -22.20 -27.39
C PRO A 28 5.74 -21.25 -27.30
N VAL A 29 5.76 -20.37 -26.31
CA VAL A 29 4.78 -19.31 -26.05
C VAL A 29 5.48 -17.96 -26.02
N PRO A 30 5.74 -17.34 -27.18
CA PRO A 30 6.58 -16.14 -27.30
C PRO A 30 5.95 -14.88 -26.68
N PHE A 31 4.67 -14.92 -26.32
CA PHE A 31 3.95 -13.82 -25.68
C PHE A 31 3.95 -13.89 -24.14
N VAL A 32 4.46 -14.97 -23.55
CA VAL A 32 4.58 -15.10 -22.10
C VAL A 32 5.93 -14.54 -21.67
N ALA A 33 5.91 -13.54 -20.80
CA ALA A 33 7.09 -13.02 -20.13
C ALA A 33 6.77 -12.83 -18.65
N CYS A 34 7.76 -13.09 -17.80
CA CYS A 34 7.69 -12.69 -16.40
C CYS A 34 8.33 -11.31 -16.28
N ARG A 35 7.71 -10.42 -15.51
CA ARG A 35 8.31 -9.17 -15.10
C ARG A 35 8.09 -9.02 -13.61
N GLU A 36 8.95 -8.23 -12.98
CA GLU A 36 8.69 -7.79 -11.62
C GLU A 36 7.35 -7.01 -11.58
N ALA A 37 6.51 -7.36 -10.61
CA ALA A 37 5.26 -6.65 -10.39
C ALA A 37 5.59 -5.25 -9.87
N ALA A 38 4.96 -4.22 -10.42
CA ALA A 38 5.09 -2.89 -9.85
C ALA A 38 4.41 -2.88 -8.47
N ALA A 39 4.88 -2.05 -7.53
CA ALA A 39 4.29 -1.98 -6.19
C ALA A 39 2.77 -1.68 -6.19
N ALA A 40 2.28 -0.96 -7.21
CA ALA A 40 0.86 -0.68 -7.40
C ALA A 40 0.03 -1.89 -7.87
N GLU A 41 0.67 -2.96 -8.34
CA GLU A 41 0.05 -4.22 -8.79
C GLU A 41 0.02 -5.27 -7.69
N LEU A 42 0.78 -5.05 -6.61
CA LEU A 42 0.74 -5.90 -5.44
C LEU A 42 -0.57 -5.69 -4.67
N PRO A 43 -1.09 -6.73 -4.01
CA PRO A 43 -2.20 -6.55 -3.09
C PRO A 43 -1.79 -5.54 -2.01
N PRO A 44 -2.72 -4.66 -1.58
CA PRO A 44 -2.44 -3.75 -0.50
C PRO A 44 -2.13 -4.52 0.79
N PRO A 45 -1.26 -3.99 1.66
CA PRO A 45 -0.93 -4.63 2.92
C PRO A 45 -2.19 -4.76 3.78
N ALA A 46 -2.41 -5.95 4.35
CA ALA A 46 -3.46 -6.25 5.30
C ALA A 46 -3.31 -5.45 6.60
N VAL A 47 -2.07 -5.10 6.99
CA VAL A 47 -1.82 -4.30 8.19
C VAL A 47 -0.75 -3.26 7.92
N VAL A 48 -1.06 -2.01 8.27
CA VAL A 48 -0.12 -0.89 8.29
C VAL A 48 0.04 -0.42 9.72
N ARG A 49 1.28 -0.20 10.16
CA ARG A 49 1.59 0.49 11.42
C ARG A 49 1.96 1.93 11.14
N MET A 50 1.26 2.87 11.75
CA MET A 50 1.70 4.26 11.83
C MET A 50 2.53 4.43 13.11
N GLU A 51 3.71 5.02 12.98
CA GLU A 51 4.60 5.28 14.11
C GLU A 51 5.35 6.60 13.95
N GLY A 52 5.82 7.17 15.07
CA GLY A 52 6.65 8.36 15.11
C GLY A 52 5.91 9.69 15.21
N ALA A 53 4.58 9.67 15.34
CA ALA A 53 3.82 10.86 15.70
C ALA A 53 4.13 11.27 17.14
N THR A 54 4.17 12.58 17.41
CA THR A 54 4.48 13.12 18.74
C THR A 54 3.47 14.17 19.18
N GLY A 55 3.48 14.51 20.47
CA GLY A 55 2.58 15.52 21.02
C GLY A 55 1.11 15.12 20.89
N SER A 56 0.25 16.03 20.42
CA SER A 56 -1.18 15.77 20.26
C SER A 56 -1.52 14.71 19.19
N ALA A 57 -0.58 14.40 18.30
CA ALA A 57 -0.73 13.43 17.23
C ALA A 57 -0.31 12.01 17.63
N ASP A 58 0.37 11.83 18.77
CA ASP A 58 0.86 10.51 19.24
C ASP A 58 -0.27 9.47 19.34
N LYS A 59 -1.48 9.90 19.69
CA LYS A 59 -2.68 9.04 19.76
C LYS A 59 -3.09 8.39 18.43
N TRP A 60 -2.53 8.84 17.31
CA TRP A 60 -2.79 8.28 15.98
C TRP A 60 -1.75 7.23 15.56
N ASN A 61 -0.68 7.06 16.34
CA ASN A 61 0.22 5.91 16.22
C ASN A 61 -0.55 4.61 16.52
N GLY A 62 -0.18 3.52 15.86
CA GLY A 62 -0.79 2.22 16.10
C GLY A 62 -0.98 1.39 14.84
N LEU A 63 -1.73 0.30 14.99
CA LEU A 63 -2.03 -0.64 13.92
C LEU A 63 -3.32 -0.23 13.20
N TYR A 64 -3.30 -0.31 11.88
CA TYR A 64 -4.41 -0.07 10.99
C TYR A 64 -4.63 -1.33 10.15
N LYS A 65 -5.81 -1.93 10.25
CA LYS A 65 -6.19 -3.15 9.53
C LYS A 65 -6.96 -2.81 8.27
N LEU A 66 -6.57 -3.42 7.16
CA LEU A 66 -7.24 -3.29 5.87
C LEU A 66 -8.69 -3.69 6.02
N GLN A 67 -9.60 -2.87 5.49
CA GLN A 67 -11.03 -3.15 5.46
C GLN A 67 -11.36 -3.85 4.13
N PRO A 68 -11.66 -5.17 4.12
CA PRO A 68 -11.88 -5.91 2.90
C PRO A 68 -13.04 -5.30 2.09
N GLY A 69 -12.79 -5.00 0.81
CA GLY A 69 -13.80 -4.45 -0.10
C GLY A 69 -14.15 -2.97 0.11
N LYS A 70 -13.59 -2.30 1.14
CA LYS A 70 -13.83 -0.86 1.35
C LYS A 70 -12.80 -0.05 0.55
N VAL A 71 -13.29 0.66 -0.46
CA VAL A 71 -12.49 1.50 -1.35
C VAL A 71 -13.04 2.93 -1.33
N VAL A 72 -12.14 3.91 -1.22
CA VAL A 72 -12.45 5.33 -1.25
C VAL A 72 -11.49 5.99 -2.22
N LYS A 73 -12.03 6.72 -3.22
CA LYS A 73 -11.23 7.41 -4.26
C LYS A 73 -10.21 6.47 -4.92
N ASP A 74 -10.68 5.28 -5.31
CA ASP A 74 -9.89 4.23 -5.97
C ASP A 74 -8.70 3.70 -5.17
N ARG A 75 -8.74 3.86 -3.85
CA ARG A 75 -7.74 3.37 -2.91
C ARG A 75 -8.36 2.58 -1.76
N PRO A 76 -7.67 1.54 -1.27
CA PRO A 76 -8.09 0.79 -0.09
C PRO A 76 -8.15 1.67 1.17
N VAL A 77 -8.91 1.22 2.16
CA VAL A 77 -9.06 1.88 3.46
C VAL A 77 -8.60 0.95 4.56
N TRP A 78 -7.88 1.50 5.54
CA TRP A 78 -7.54 0.78 6.78
C TRP A 78 -8.26 1.39 7.97
N GLN A 79 -8.62 0.59 8.95
CA GLN A 79 -9.24 1.02 10.20
C GLN A 79 -8.27 0.83 11.37
N ALA A 80 -8.12 1.84 12.22
CA ALA A 80 -7.30 1.76 13.43
C ALA A 80 -7.81 0.66 14.37
N GLU A 81 -6.90 -0.09 14.96
CA GLU A 81 -7.20 -0.95 16.10
C GLU A 81 -7.23 -0.13 17.38
N GLY A 82 -8.39 -0.07 18.03
CA GLY A 82 -8.51 0.64 19.31
C GLY A 82 -9.93 1.12 19.60
N PRO A 83 -10.12 1.87 20.70
CA PRO A 83 -11.43 2.41 21.12
C PRO A 83 -11.96 3.48 20.17
N HIS A 84 -11.13 3.90 19.23
CA HIS A 84 -11.34 5.03 18.38
C HIS A 84 -11.33 4.53 16.93
N ALA A 85 -12.50 4.50 16.30
CA ALA A 85 -12.67 4.04 14.92
C ALA A 85 -12.20 5.11 13.92
N GLN A 86 -10.88 5.35 13.88
CA GLN A 86 -10.27 6.11 12.79
C GLN A 86 -9.99 5.22 11.61
N TYR A 87 -9.85 5.87 10.46
CA TYR A 87 -9.51 5.25 9.22
C TYR A 87 -8.34 5.96 8.56
N LEU A 88 -7.52 5.20 7.86
CA LEU A 88 -6.50 5.70 6.97
C LEU A 88 -7.05 5.58 5.54
N ALA A 89 -7.29 6.71 4.89
CA ALA A 89 -7.97 6.77 3.60
C ALA A 89 -7.40 7.87 2.70
N TYR A 90 -7.54 7.66 1.40
CA TYR A 90 -7.14 8.61 0.37
C TYR A 90 -8.31 9.53 0.02
N ASN A 91 -8.04 10.83 -0.09
CA ASN A 91 -9.08 11.82 -0.42
C ASN A 91 -9.08 12.29 -1.89
N GLY A 92 -8.21 11.70 -2.71
CA GLY A 92 -8.00 12.10 -4.10
C GLY A 92 -6.70 12.86 -4.33
N PHE A 93 -6.13 13.47 -3.28
CA PHE A 93 -4.85 14.21 -3.36
C PHE A 93 -3.83 13.86 -2.27
N ALA A 94 -4.28 13.30 -1.15
CA ALA A 94 -3.45 12.98 0.01
C ALA A 94 -4.01 11.77 0.76
N TRP A 95 -3.13 11.10 1.50
CA TRP A 95 -3.53 10.14 2.52
C TRP A 95 -3.82 10.85 3.84
N MET A 96 -4.86 10.43 4.53
CA MET A 96 -5.29 11.06 5.77
C MET A 96 -5.74 10.05 6.82
N VAL A 97 -5.54 10.41 8.09
CA VAL A 97 -6.26 9.80 9.22
C VAL A 97 -7.57 10.53 9.38
N GLN A 98 -8.70 9.83 9.28
CA GLN A 98 -10.05 10.41 9.22
C GLN A 98 -11.01 9.66 10.14
N GLY A 99 -12.12 10.32 10.50
CA GLY A 99 -13.31 9.62 10.98
C GLY A 99 -14.10 9.01 9.82
N GLU A 100 -14.94 8.02 10.11
CA GLU A 100 -15.74 7.31 9.09
C GLU A 100 -16.58 8.24 8.21
N ALA A 101 -17.29 9.19 8.84
CA ALA A 101 -18.16 10.13 8.13
C ALA A 101 -17.40 11.11 7.22
N SER A 102 -16.07 11.21 7.38
CA SER A 102 -15.22 12.11 6.61
C SER A 102 -14.41 11.39 5.52
N LEU A 103 -14.55 10.07 5.39
CA LEU A 103 -13.79 9.28 4.42
C LEU A 103 -13.80 9.89 3.02
N GLY A 104 -12.62 10.15 2.47
CA GLY A 104 -12.46 10.68 1.11
C GLY A 104 -12.70 12.18 0.97
N SER A 105 -13.05 12.88 2.06
CA SER A 105 -13.13 14.34 2.12
C SER A 105 -11.79 14.99 2.45
N GLY A 106 -11.71 16.32 2.47
CA GLY A 106 -10.53 17.08 2.90
C GLY A 106 -10.37 17.22 4.42
N SER A 107 -11.24 16.62 5.23
CA SER A 107 -11.19 16.72 6.70
C SER A 107 -10.51 15.50 7.32
N GLY A 108 -9.52 15.73 8.18
CA GLY A 108 -8.78 14.66 8.86
C GLY A 108 -7.97 15.16 10.05
N PHE A 109 -7.35 14.23 10.75
CA PHE A 109 -6.53 14.49 11.94
C PHE A 109 -5.03 14.47 11.62
N MET A 110 -4.64 13.76 10.57
CA MET A 110 -3.29 13.77 10.01
C MET A 110 -3.40 13.70 8.48
N THR A 111 -2.41 14.24 7.78
CA THR A 111 -2.37 14.22 6.32
C THR A 111 -0.94 14.08 5.80
N VAL A 112 -0.77 13.38 4.69
CA VAL A 112 0.46 13.38 3.90
C VAL A 112 0.10 13.64 2.44
N GLN A 113 0.65 14.72 1.88
CA GLN A 113 0.45 15.10 0.49
C GLN A 113 1.34 14.24 -0.41
N ASP A 114 0.85 13.05 -0.73
CA ASP A 114 1.53 12.04 -1.53
C ASP A 114 0.49 11.14 -2.21
N THR A 115 0.82 10.64 -3.40
CA THR A 115 -0.07 9.85 -4.27
C THR A 115 0.25 8.36 -4.26
N GLY A 116 1.15 7.91 -3.36
CA GLY A 116 1.48 6.51 -3.15
C GLY A 116 0.26 5.60 -3.14
N ALA A 117 0.39 4.41 -3.73
CA ALA A 117 -0.73 3.46 -3.86
C ALA A 117 -1.28 3.01 -2.49
N THR A 118 -0.43 3.04 -1.47
CA THR A 118 -0.71 2.71 -0.07
C THR A 118 0.09 3.68 0.81
N PRO A 119 -0.31 3.91 2.07
CA PRO A 119 0.30 4.95 2.92
C PRO A 119 1.75 4.65 3.34
N ASP A 120 2.16 3.37 3.37
CA ASP A 120 3.54 2.94 3.61
C ASP A 120 4.49 3.28 2.44
N LEU A 121 3.94 3.52 1.25
CA LEU A 121 4.70 3.93 0.07
C LEU A 121 4.84 5.46 -0.06
N CYS A 122 4.25 6.23 0.85
CA CYS A 122 4.39 7.68 0.87
C CYS A 122 5.82 8.09 1.25
N LYS A 123 6.35 9.08 0.54
CA LYS A 123 7.70 9.64 0.74
C LYS A 123 7.68 11.01 1.40
N SER A 124 6.58 11.74 1.24
CA SER A 124 6.38 13.02 1.91
C SER A 124 6.22 12.85 3.42
N ALA A 125 6.56 13.89 4.18
CA ALA A 125 6.32 13.93 5.61
C ALA A 125 4.81 14.07 5.92
N TRP A 126 4.34 13.35 6.93
CA TRP A 126 3.00 13.59 7.46
C TRP A 126 2.94 14.91 8.20
N SER A 127 1.74 15.46 8.33
CA SER A 127 1.44 16.68 9.07
C SER A 127 0.24 16.45 9.99
N ALA A 128 0.21 17.18 11.11
CA ALA A 128 -0.89 17.18 12.08
C ALA A 128 -1.24 18.62 12.48
N PRO A 129 -2.49 18.90 12.88
CA PRO A 129 -2.87 20.23 13.32
C PRO A 129 -2.23 20.56 14.68
N ALA A 130 -1.47 21.65 14.73
CA ALA A 130 -0.92 22.24 15.94
C ALA A 130 -1.01 23.77 15.82
N ASP A 131 -1.47 24.42 16.89
CA ASP A 131 -1.62 25.89 16.98
C ASP A 131 -2.41 26.52 15.82
N GLY A 132 -3.45 25.82 15.35
CA GLY A 132 -4.32 26.29 14.27
C GLY A 132 -3.77 26.12 12.84
N ALA A 133 -2.60 25.48 12.67
CA ALA A 133 -2.00 25.20 11.37
C ALA A 133 -1.56 23.73 11.24
N TRP A 134 -1.41 23.25 10.01
CA TRP A 134 -0.80 21.95 9.75
C TRP A 134 0.72 22.05 9.95
N GLN A 135 1.24 21.30 10.90
CA GLN A 135 2.67 21.25 11.21
C GLN A 135 3.26 19.90 10.78
N PRO A 136 4.45 19.89 10.16
CA PRO A 136 5.13 18.66 9.80
C PRO A 136 5.43 17.76 11.02
N GLN A 137 5.26 16.46 10.83
CA GLN A 137 5.64 15.40 11.75
C GLN A 137 6.66 14.50 11.03
N PRO A 138 7.93 14.93 10.89
CA PRO A 138 8.92 14.25 10.07
C PRO A 138 9.32 12.87 10.59
N GLY A 139 9.05 12.58 11.87
CA GLY A 139 9.24 11.25 12.45
C GLY A 139 8.17 10.24 12.04
N VAL A 140 7.04 10.69 11.50
CA VAL A 140 5.91 9.82 11.17
C VAL A 140 6.17 9.05 9.88
N LYS A 141 5.94 7.75 9.95
CA LYS A 141 5.93 6.86 8.80
C LYS A 141 4.87 5.77 8.96
N CYS A 142 4.48 5.20 7.82
CA CYS A 142 3.65 4.01 7.77
C CYS A 142 4.51 2.82 7.35
N VAL A 143 4.33 1.68 8.02
CA VAL A 143 5.09 0.46 7.77
C VAL A 143 4.12 -0.68 7.49
N ALA A 144 4.22 -1.31 6.31
CA ALA A 144 3.50 -2.53 6.00
C ALA A 144 4.05 -3.71 6.83
N LEU A 145 3.16 -4.50 7.45
CA LEU A 145 3.57 -5.60 8.34
C LEU A 145 3.38 -7.00 7.74
N ASP A 146 2.82 -7.11 6.54
CA ASP A 146 2.44 -8.39 5.93
C ASP A 146 2.98 -8.59 4.50
N GLN A 147 3.79 -7.66 3.97
CA GLN A 147 4.53 -7.85 2.72
C GLN A 147 5.76 -8.73 2.91
N GLN A 148 5.59 -9.93 3.46
CA GLN A 148 6.57 -11.01 3.33
C GLN A 148 6.09 -11.93 2.22
N PHE A 149 6.69 -11.80 1.04
CA PHE A 149 6.57 -12.79 -0.02
C PHE A 149 7.11 -14.12 0.50
N VAL A 150 6.23 -15.10 0.68
CA VAL A 150 6.60 -16.52 0.83
C VAL A 150 6.57 -17.17 -0.55
#